data_AF-A0A3S0VGI6-F1
#
_entry.id   AF-A0A3S0VGI6-F1
#
_cell.length_a   1.000
_cell.length_b   1.000
_cell.length_c   1.000
_cell.angle_alpha   90.00
_cell.angle_beta   90.00
_cell.angle_gamma   90.00
#
_symmetry.space_group_name_H-M   'P 1'
#
loop_
_entity.id
_entity.type
_entity.pdbx_description
1 polymer ?
#
loop_
_entity_poly.entity_id
_entity_poly.type
_entity_poly.pdbx_seq_one_letter_code
_entity_poly.pdbx_strand_id
1 'polypeptide(L)'
;MSTTSRETFRRRSSAAESRRLAPFLLACDESATAELEAMVATLPLCASGRVFIEVASIDDIGFLPVPSRMTVTWLPRSARSGAPGTGGACGRGVALARAVTAWADEMLCQPTVDADTTPDVRVEVWLGGDYRGVAPAFEHLVHDLGVDAARVTAPAAYHLS
;
A
#
# COMPACT_ATOMS: atom_id res chain seq x y z
N MET A 1 8.65 -54.40 -24.60
CA MET A 1 7.27 -53.93 -24.90
C MET A 1 6.53 -53.94 -23.57
N SER A 2 6.11 -52.85 -22.95
CA SER A 2 6.13 -51.42 -23.27
C SER A 2 6.26 -50.68 -21.93
N THR A 3 7.21 -49.76 -21.83
CA THR A 3 7.40 -48.92 -20.63
C THR A 3 6.34 -47.82 -20.64
N THR A 4 5.50 -47.81 -19.60
CA THR A 4 4.44 -46.82 -19.40
C THR A 4 5.04 -45.42 -19.22
N SER A 5 4.65 -44.51 -20.10
CA SER A 5 5.08 -43.10 -20.12
C SER A 5 4.59 -42.37 -18.86
N ARG A 6 5.51 -41.77 -18.10
CA ARG A 6 5.18 -40.85 -17.00
C ARG A 6 4.76 -39.51 -17.59
N GLU A 7 3.45 -39.31 -17.68
CA GLU A 7 2.87 -38.02 -18.06
C GLU A 7 3.14 -36.99 -16.95
N THR A 8 4.04 -36.06 -17.26
CA THR A 8 4.46 -35.01 -16.34
C THR A 8 3.45 -33.88 -16.40
N PHE A 9 2.49 -33.86 -15.48
CA PHE A 9 1.55 -32.75 -15.33
C PHE A 9 2.35 -31.49 -14.94
N ARG A 10 2.63 -30.61 -15.92
CA ARG A 10 3.25 -29.31 -15.68
C ARG A 10 2.31 -28.47 -14.80
N ARG A 11 2.54 -28.47 -13.49
CA ARG A 11 2.04 -27.43 -12.57
C ARG A 11 2.51 -26.08 -13.12
N ARG A 12 1.58 -25.28 -13.66
CA ARG A 12 1.83 -23.85 -13.85
C ARG A 12 2.20 -23.28 -12.47
N SER A 13 3.34 -22.60 -12.38
CA SER A 13 3.90 -22.17 -11.10
C SER A 13 3.04 -21.08 -10.47
N SER A 14 2.66 -21.24 -9.20
CA SER A 14 1.92 -20.24 -8.41
C SER A 14 2.67 -18.90 -8.29
N ALA A 15 3.98 -18.89 -8.50
CA ALA A 15 4.81 -17.70 -8.53
C ALA A 15 4.53 -16.81 -9.75
N ALA A 16 4.22 -17.38 -10.92
CA ALA A 16 3.86 -16.60 -12.12
C ALA A 16 2.42 -16.05 -12.03
N GLU A 17 1.54 -16.73 -11.30
CA GLU A 17 0.15 -16.31 -11.07
C GLU A 17 0.04 -15.27 -9.95
N SER A 18 0.84 -15.40 -8.89
CA SER A 18 1.02 -14.33 -7.88
C SER A 18 1.60 -13.04 -8.46
N ARG A 19 2.30 -13.14 -9.59
CA ARG A 19 2.84 -11.99 -10.34
C ARG A 19 1.79 -11.26 -11.18
N ARG A 20 0.56 -11.79 -11.25
CA ARG A 20 -0.57 -11.21 -11.99
C ARG A 20 -1.60 -10.51 -11.09
N LEU A 21 -1.54 -10.71 -9.78
CA LEU A 21 -2.41 -10.00 -8.84
C LEU A 21 -1.78 -8.66 -8.48
N ALA A 22 -2.58 -7.60 -8.50
CA ALA A 22 -2.15 -6.28 -8.06
C ALA A 22 -1.77 -6.32 -6.57
N PRO A 23 -0.62 -5.74 -6.14
CA PRO A 23 -0.32 -5.58 -4.73
C PRO A 23 -1.37 -4.68 -4.05
N PHE A 24 -1.58 -4.93 -2.76
CA PHE A 24 -2.36 -4.06 -1.89
C PHE A 24 -1.46 -3.02 -1.23
N LEU A 25 -1.92 -1.78 -1.16
CA LEU A 25 -1.35 -0.74 -0.33
C LEU A 25 -2.42 -0.25 0.65
N LEU A 26 -2.24 -0.54 1.93
CA LEU A 26 -3.14 -0.06 2.98
C LEU A 26 -2.40 0.98 3.81
N ALA A 27 -3.01 2.14 4.06
CA ALA A 27 -2.37 3.20 4.82
C ALA A 27 -3.39 3.94 5.69
N CYS A 28 -3.11 4.07 6.98
CA CYS A 28 -3.93 4.89 7.87
C CYS A 28 -3.15 5.47 9.05
N ASP A 29 -3.83 6.29 9.85
CA ASP A 29 -3.35 6.68 11.18
C ASP A 29 -4.08 5.93 12.30
N GLU A 30 -3.73 6.24 13.55
CA GLU A 30 -4.25 5.57 14.74
C GLU A 30 -5.78 5.61 14.86
N SER A 31 -6.44 6.59 14.22
CA SER A 31 -7.90 6.77 14.31
C SER A 31 -8.70 5.76 13.48
N ALA A 32 -8.07 5.15 12.46
CA ALA A 32 -8.73 4.20 11.56
C ALA A 32 -8.21 2.77 11.70
N THR A 33 -7.50 2.45 12.79
CA THR A 33 -6.96 1.10 13.05
C THR A 33 -8.05 0.01 13.05
N ALA A 34 -9.23 0.30 13.62
CA ALA A 34 -10.34 -0.65 13.62
C ALA A 34 -10.92 -0.91 12.23
N GLU A 35 -10.97 0.12 11.37
CA GLU A 35 -11.40 0.00 9.98
C GLU A 35 -10.37 -0.79 9.16
N LEU A 36 -9.08 -0.55 9.41
CA LEU A 36 -7.98 -1.29 8.81
C LEU A 36 -8.06 -2.78 9.17
N GLU A 37 -8.29 -3.13 10.44
CA GLU A 37 -8.47 -4.52 10.89
C GLU A 37 -9.64 -5.20 10.16
N ALA A 38 -10.78 -4.52 10.06
CA ALA A 38 -11.93 -5.03 9.34
C ALA A 38 -11.64 -5.24 7.84
N MET A 39 -10.94 -4.31 7.19
CA MET A 39 -10.52 -4.43 5.80
C MET A 39 -9.57 -5.63 5.60
N VAL A 40 -8.53 -5.73 6.43
CA VAL A 40 -7.55 -6.82 6.36
C VAL A 40 -8.19 -8.19 6.50
N ALA A 41 -9.22 -8.32 7.35
CA ALA A 41 -9.98 -9.56 7.52
C ALA A 41 -10.72 -10.02 6.25
N THR A 42 -10.95 -9.13 5.29
CA THR A 42 -11.60 -9.46 3.99
C THR A 42 -10.61 -9.84 2.90
N LEU A 43 -9.30 -9.68 3.13
CA LEU A 43 -8.31 -9.90 2.10
C LEU A 43 -8.16 -11.39 1.74
N PRO A 44 -7.90 -11.71 0.46
CA PRO A 44 -7.55 -13.07 0.06
C PRO A 44 -6.28 -13.56 0.78
N LEU A 45 -6.22 -14.86 1.08
CA LEU A 45 -5.04 -15.49 1.73
C LEU A 45 -3.73 -15.31 0.95
N CYS A 46 -3.83 -15.13 -0.37
CA CYS A 46 -2.69 -14.93 -1.26
C CYS A 46 -2.35 -13.44 -1.48
N ALA A 47 -3.04 -12.51 -0.81
CA ALA A 47 -2.77 -11.09 -0.93
C ALA A 47 -1.33 -10.77 -0.54
N SER A 48 -0.69 -9.93 -1.35
CA SER A 48 0.64 -9.39 -1.12
C SER A 48 0.57 -7.87 -1.10
N GLY A 49 1.43 -7.21 -0.34
CA GLY A 49 1.31 -5.77 -0.21
C GLY A 49 2.03 -5.15 0.97
N ARG A 50 1.75 -3.87 1.21
CA ARG A 50 2.26 -3.10 2.34
C ARG A 50 1.12 -2.51 3.15
N VAL A 51 1.35 -2.41 4.45
CA VAL A 51 0.48 -1.70 5.39
C VAL A 51 1.31 -0.66 6.12
N PHE A 52 0.90 0.60 6.07
CA PHE A 52 1.50 1.69 6.82
C PHE A 52 0.52 2.22 7.87
N ILE A 53 0.97 2.30 9.13
CA ILE A 53 0.14 2.79 10.23
C ILE A 53 0.89 3.89 10.96
N GLU A 54 0.42 5.12 10.83
CA GLU A 54 0.92 6.24 11.63
C GLU A 54 0.33 6.21 13.04
N VAL A 55 1.20 6.43 14.03
CA VAL A 55 0.80 6.48 15.44
C VAL A 55 1.52 7.63 16.14
N ALA A 56 0.98 8.06 17.29
CA ALA A 56 1.58 9.17 18.04
C ALA A 56 2.98 8.83 18.56
N SER A 57 3.16 7.64 19.12
CA SER A 57 4.40 7.22 19.79
C SER A 57 4.73 5.74 19.59
N ILE A 58 5.90 5.32 20.08
CA ILE A 58 6.32 3.91 20.03
C ILE A 58 5.45 3.00 20.91
N ASP A 59 4.84 3.58 21.95
CA ASP A 59 3.99 2.85 22.90
C ASP A 59 2.65 2.46 22.28
N ASP A 60 2.29 3.10 21.17
CA ASP A 60 1.06 2.84 20.41
C ASP A 60 1.26 1.75 19.33
N ILE A 61 2.46 1.15 19.24
CA ILE A 61 2.72 0.06 18.30
C ILE A 61 1.99 -1.20 18.76
N GLY A 62 1.19 -1.75 17.86
CA GLY A 62 0.41 -2.96 18.11
C GLY A 62 0.78 -4.14 17.21
N PHE A 63 -0.10 -5.13 17.23
CA PHE A 63 -0.08 -6.27 16.33
C PHE A 63 -1.27 -6.20 15.37
N LEU A 64 -1.00 -6.32 14.07
CA LEU A 64 -2.02 -6.42 13.03
C LEU A 64 -1.85 -7.75 12.28
N PRO A 65 -2.82 -8.68 12.36
CA PRO A 65 -2.73 -9.94 11.64
C PRO A 65 -2.98 -9.71 10.14
N VAL A 66 -1.92 -9.77 9.34
CA VAL A 66 -2.00 -9.65 7.87
C VAL A 66 -1.69 -10.99 7.17
N PRO A 67 -2.17 -11.21 5.94
CA PRO A 67 -1.72 -12.31 5.09
C PRO A 67 -0.19 -12.42 5.00
N SER A 68 0.33 -13.64 4.83
CA SER A 68 1.77 -13.96 4.97
C SER A 68 2.69 -13.24 3.98
N ARG A 69 2.16 -12.69 2.90
CA ARG A 69 2.92 -11.92 1.88
C ARG A 69 2.76 -10.41 2.03
N MET A 70 2.19 -9.95 3.12
CA MET A 70 2.07 -8.53 3.44
C MET A 70 3.07 -8.13 4.52
N THR A 71 3.45 -6.87 4.53
CA THR A 71 4.35 -6.31 5.55
C THR A 71 3.72 -5.08 6.20
N VAL A 72 3.63 -5.10 7.53
CA VAL A 72 3.16 -3.98 8.33
C VAL A 72 4.35 -3.12 8.75
N THR A 73 4.24 -1.81 8.60
CA THR A 73 5.21 -0.83 9.04
C THR A 73 4.51 0.22 9.89
N TRP A 74 4.87 0.26 11.16
CA TRP A 74 4.41 1.28 12.10
C TRP A 74 5.27 2.54 11.98
N LEU A 75 4.63 3.70 12.03
CA LEU A 75 5.23 5.00 11.83
C LEU A 75 5.00 5.90 13.06
N PRO A 76 5.77 5.71 14.15
CA PRO A 76 5.69 6.57 15.32
C PRO A 76 6.14 8.00 15.00
N ARG A 77 5.26 8.98 15.23
CA ARG A 77 5.58 10.39 15.01
C ARG A 77 6.62 10.90 16.00
N SER A 78 6.57 10.47 17.26
CA SER A 78 7.52 10.89 18.30
C SER A 78 8.98 10.53 18.00
N ALA A 79 9.23 9.51 17.19
CA ALA A 79 10.57 9.05 16.80
C ALA A 79 11.05 9.66 15.47
N ARG A 80 10.30 10.61 14.88
CA ARG A 80 10.54 11.13 13.53
C ARG A 80 10.63 12.65 13.50
N SER A 81 11.43 13.17 12.58
CA SER A 81 11.51 14.60 12.28
C SER A 81 10.49 15.00 11.19
N GLY A 82 10.08 16.26 11.25
CA GLY A 82 9.20 16.90 10.28
C GLY A 82 9.90 17.21 8.96
N ALA A 83 9.56 18.32 8.32
CA ALA A 83 10.20 18.74 7.05
C ALA A 83 11.72 18.89 7.21
N PRO A 84 12.54 18.32 6.30
CA PRO A 84 13.99 18.53 6.32
C PRO A 84 14.35 20.02 6.39
N GLY A 85 15.36 20.36 7.17
CA GLY A 85 15.80 21.75 7.34
C GLY A 85 14.95 22.61 8.28
N THR A 86 13.80 22.12 8.78
CA THR A 86 12.95 22.90 9.70
C THR A 86 13.26 22.69 11.19
N GLY A 87 13.95 21.59 11.54
CA GLY A 87 14.14 21.18 12.94
C GLY A 87 12.85 20.80 13.67
N GLY A 88 11.69 20.82 12.99
CA GLY A 88 10.39 20.53 13.58
C GLY A 88 10.16 19.05 13.85
N ALA A 89 9.27 18.75 14.79
CA ALA A 89 8.78 17.40 15.03
C ALA A 89 7.89 16.91 13.88
N CYS A 90 7.74 15.59 13.73
CA CYS A 90 6.83 15.00 12.76
C CYS A 90 5.37 15.29 13.13
N GLY A 91 4.67 16.06 12.30
CA GLY A 91 3.24 16.34 12.44
C GLY A 91 2.36 15.14 12.08
N ARG A 92 1.07 15.20 12.45
CA ARG A 92 0.06 14.24 11.99
C ARG A 92 -0.03 14.23 10.46
N GLY A 93 -0.12 13.05 9.87
CA GLY A 93 -0.17 12.76 8.44
C GLY A 93 1.19 12.76 7.73
N VAL A 94 2.24 13.34 8.31
CA VAL A 94 3.52 13.54 7.62
C VAL A 94 4.28 12.24 7.44
N ALA A 95 4.28 11.35 8.44
CA ALA A 95 4.98 10.09 8.31
C ALA A 95 4.24 9.16 7.35
N LEU A 96 2.90 9.15 7.44
CA LEU A 96 2.04 8.36 6.55
C LEU A 96 2.24 8.74 5.08
N ALA A 97 2.07 10.04 4.75
CA ALA A 97 2.20 10.53 3.38
C ALA A 97 3.57 10.20 2.80
N ARG A 98 4.65 10.42 3.57
CA ARG A 98 6.01 10.10 3.12
C ARG A 98 6.24 8.61 2.86
N ALA A 99 5.70 7.74 3.70
CA ALA A 99 5.86 6.31 3.54
C ALA A 99 5.11 5.80 2.29
N VAL A 100 3.90 6.32 2.05
CA VAL A 100 3.13 6.04 0.83
C VAL A 100 3.87 6.53 -0.41
N THR A 101 4.29 7.79 -0.44
CA THR A 101 5.05 8.38 -1.55
C THR A 101 6.32 7.58 -1.84
N ALA A 102 7.16 7.34 -0.84
CA ALA A 102 8.42 6.62 -1.05
C ALA A 102 8.20 5.19 -1.57
N TRP A 103 7.19 4.49 -1.05
CA TRP A 103 6.86 3.14 -1.54
C TRP A 103 6.33 3.18 -2.98
N ALA A 104 5.45 4.14 -3.28
CA ALA A 104 4.82 4.27 -4.58
C ALA A 104 5.83 4.66 -5.66
N ASP A 105 6.71 5.63 -5.38
CA ASP A 105 7.82 6.01 -6.25
C ASP A 105 8.76 4.83 -6.54
N GLU A 106 8.99 3.94 -5.57
CA GLU A 106 9.87 2.79 -5.77
C GLU A 106 9.19 1.66 -6.55
N MET A 107 7.90 1.38 -6.26
CA MET A 107 7.22 0.18 -6.74
C MET A 107 6.36 0.39 -7.98
N LEU A 108 5.81 1.60 -8.15
CA LEU A 108 4.86 1.91 -9.22
C LEU A 108 5.50 2.70 -10.36
N CYS A 109 6.67 3.31 -10.12
CA CYS A 109 7.40 4.01 -11.17
C CYS A 109 7.88 3.01 -12.25
N GLN A 110 7.30 3.13 -13.45
CA GLN A 110 7.72 2.36 -14.61
C GLN A 110 8.65 3.19 -15.50
N PRO A 111 9.70 2.59 -16.10
CA PRO A 111 10.44 3.26 -17.16
C PRO A 111 9.47 3.50 -18.33
N THR A 112 9.26 4.77 -18.68
CA THR A 112 8.50 5.17 -19.88
C THR A 112 9.23 4.65 -21.11
N VAL A 113 8.83 3.48 -21.63
CA VAL A 113 9.39 2.96 -22.88
C VAL A 113 8.73 3.61 -24.10
N ASP A 114 7.51 4.13 -23.98
CA ASP A 114 6.82 4.85 -25.05
C ASP A 114 5.95 5.97 -24.47
N ALA A 115 6.14 7.21 -24.93
CA ALA A 115 5.38 8.38 -24.49
C ALA A 115 3.87 8.33 -24.83
N ASP A 116 3.43 7.31 -25.55
CA ASP A 116 2.06 7.13 -26.04
C ASP A 116 1.29 6.02 -25.30
N THR A 117 1.91 5.36 -24.31
CA THR A 117 1.26 4.34 -23.48
C THR A 117 1.12 4.84 -22.05
N THR A 118 -0.12 5.07 -21.60
CA THR A 118 -0.41 5.25 -20.17
C THR A 118 0.02 4.00 -19.40
N PRO A 119 0.90 4.10 -18.39
CA PRO A 119 1.32 2.94 -17.61
C PRO A 119 0.11 2.33 -16.91
N ASP A 120 -0.14 1.04 -17.14
CA ASP A 120 -1.16 0.28 -16.41
C ASP A 120 -0.62 -0.06 -15.01
N VAL A 121 -0.66 0.94 -14.12
CA VAL A 121 -0.25 0.82 -12.73
C VAL A 121 -1.31 0.00 -11.99
N ARG A 122 -1.02 -1.28 -11.76
CA ARG A 122 -1.92 -2.19 -11.06
C ARG A 122 -1.61 -2.21 -9.57
N VAL A 123 -2.38 -1.49 -8.77
CA VAL A 123 -2.34 -1.49 -7.31
C VAL A 123 -3.76 -1.31 -6.77
N GLU A 124 -4.12 -2.00 -5.68
CA GLU A 124 -5.37 -1.76 -4.95
C GLU A 124 -5.04 -1.01 -3.66
N VAL A 125 -5.64 0.16 -3.46
CA VAL A 125 -5.27 1.08 -2.36
C VAL A 125 -6.45 1.31 -1.44
N TRP A 126 -6.19 1.27 -0.13
CA TRP A 126 -7.11 1.75 0.90
C TRP A 126 -6.40 2.76 1.79
N LEU A 127 -6.99 3.95 1.92
CA LEU A 127 -6.54 5.05 2.76
C LEU A 127 -7.60 5.32 3.84
N GLY A 128 -7.17 5.44 5.09
CA GLY A 128 -8.04 5.76 6.23
C GLY A 128 -7.41 6.77 7.20
N GLY A 129 -8.23 7.36 8.07
CA GLY A 129 -7.77 8.30 9.11
C GLY A 129 -7.89 9.78 8.73
N ASP A 130 -7.08 10.63 9.37
CA ASP A 130 -7.12 12.09 9.22
C ASP A 130 -6.76 12.55 7.80
N TYR A 131 -7.45 13.60 7.36
CA TYR A 131 -7.27 14.22 6.04
C TYR A 131 -5.80 14.58 5.74
N ARG A 132 -5.02 15.01 6.75
CA ARG A 132 -3.62 15.42 6.56
C ARG A 132 -2.71 14.30 6.09
N GLY A 133 -3.05 13.04 6.40
CA GLY A 133 -2.32 11.88 5.88
C GLY A 133 -2.91 11.38 4.57
N VAL A 134 -4.25 11.31 4.50
CA VAL A 134 -4.97 10.73 3.37
C VAL A 134 -4.86 11.58 2.10
N ALA A 135 -5.09 12.89 2.18
CA ALA A 135 -5.16 13.74 0.99
C ALA A 135 -3.81 13.84 0.24
N PRO A 136 -2.66 14.07 0.90
CA PRO A 136 -1.37 14.08 0.18
C PRO A 136 -0.99 12.72 -0.40
N ALA A 137 -1.33 11.62 0.29
CA ALA A 137 -1.11 10.27 -0.22
C ALA A 137 -1.95 10.00 -1.47
N PHE A 138 -3.22 10.39 -1.46
CA PHE A 138 -4.11 10.29 -2.62
C PHE A 138 -3.61 11.14 -3.80
N GLU A 139 -3.29 12.41 -3.55
CA GLU A 139 -2.80 13.35 -4.56
C GLU A 139 -1.59 12.78 -5.30
N HIS A 140 -0.61 12.26 -4.56
CA HIS A 140 0.57 11.67 -5.16
C HIS A 140 0.25 10.40 -5.97
N LEU A 141 -0.57 9.49 -5.44
CA LEU A 141 -0.93 8.26 -6.15
C LEU A 141 -1.69 8.55 -7.46
N VAL A 142 -2.69 9.42 -7.41
CA VAL A 142 -3.61 9.65 -8.54
C VAL A 142 -3.05 10.70 -9.52
N HIS A 143 -2.57 11.83 -9.01
CA HIS A 143 -2.18 12.95 -9.87
C HIS A 143 -0.70 12.91 -10.29
N ASP A 144 0.21 12.43 -9.44
CA ASP A 144 1.63 12.36 -9.81
C ASP A 144 1.97 11.03 -10.52
N LEU A 145 1.45 9.91 -10.02
CA LEU A 145 1.76 8.58 -10.53
C LEU A 145 0.72 8.00 -11.49
N GLY A 146 -0.44 8.64 -11.64
CA GLY A 146 -1.48 8.21 -12.58
C GLY A 146 -2.19 6.92 -12.18
N VAL A 147 -2.22 6.56 -10.90
CA VAL A 147 -3.04 5.45 -10.41
C VAL A 147 -4.51 5.78 -10.67
N ASP A 148 -5.25 4.84 -11.25
CA ASP A 148 -6.69 4.97 -11.45
C ASP A 148 -7.39 5.21 -10.10
N ALA A 149 -8.05 6.36 -9.96
CA ALA A 149 -8.76 6.75 -8.74
C ALA A 149 -9.82 5.71 -8.33
N ALA A 150 -10.37 4.94 -9.27
CA ALA A 150 -11.31 3.86 -8.97
C ALA A 150 -10.68 2.71 -8.15
N ARG A 151 -9.35 2.62 -8.10
CA ARG A 151 -8.59 1.66 -7.28
C ARG A 151 -8.13 2.23 -5.94
N VAL A 152 -8.42 3.49 -5.66
CA VAL A 152 -8.06 4.15 -4.40
C VAL A 152 -9.32 4.40 -3.58
N THR A 153 -9.52 3.57 -2.55
CA THR A 153 -10.58 3.81 -1.57
C THR A 153 -10.08 4.78 -0.51
N ALA A 154 -10.79 5.89 -0.33
CA ALA A 154 -10.55 6.87 0.72
C ALA A 154 -11.88 7.31 1.37
N PRO A 155 -11.88 7.96 2.55
CA PRO A 155 -13.11 8.39 3.20
C PRO A 155 -13.91 9.35 2.31
N ALA A 156 -15.18 9.01 2.04
CA ALA A 156 -16.04 9.77 1.13
C ALA A 156 -16.23 11.25 1.54
N ALA A 157 -16.13 11.55 2.83
CA ALA A 157 -16.22 12.90 3.38
C ALA A 157 -15.13 13.86 2.88
N TYR A 158 -14.03 13.34 2.33
CA TYR A 158 -12.93 14.15 1.81
C TYR A 158 -13.10 14.56 0.35
N HIS A 159 -14.09 13.99 -0.37
CA HIS A 159 -14.41 14.35 -1.75
C HIS A 159 -13.21 14.36 -2.70
N LEU A 160 -12.30 13.39 -2.55
CA LEU A 160 -11.11 13.22 -3.40
C LEU A 160 -11.51 12.54 -4.72
N SER A 161 -10.95 13.00 -5.85
CA SER A 161 -11.29 12.53 -7.21
C SER A 161 -10.09 12.54 -8.13
#